data_AF-A0A0N4TD54-F1
#
_entry.id   AF-A0A0N4TD54-F1
#
_cell.length_a   1.000
_cell.length_b   1.000
_cell.length_c   1.000
_cell.angle_alpha   90.00
_cell.angle_beta   90.00
_cell.angle_gamma   90.00
#
_symmetry.space_group_name_H-M   'P 1'
#
loop_
_entity.id
_entity.type
_entity.pdbx_description
1 polymer ?
#
loop_
_entity_poly.entity_id
_entity_poly.type
_entity_poly.pdbx_seq_one_letter_code
_entity_poly.pdbx_strand_id
1 'polypeptide(L)'
;MQMVSNYLRQAATLTRINAAVVSNNVTAVSRGNPTILSQFPTKKSTFKIYNKKWKKDIVYLYQFNRASSSPNISPFCFKLETWLRANELKHELRSYWNFQPWERYFPFIELNGEKFSDSQLIMERLQKHFNLNDELMDADIGVARAIDQMIERNTHYLLLYFIFVENLSKFVQGMEPSLIKRWFMRCTIYPFLGKVALISLT
;
A
#
# COMPACT_ATOMS: atom_id res chain seq x y z
N MET A 1 -21.09 -47.90 17.04
CA MET A 1 -19.86 -48.30 16.28
C MET A 1 -19.63 -47.52 14.98
N GLN A 2 -20.63 -46.93 14.31
CA GLN A 2 -20.41 -46.20 13.04
C GLN A 2 -19.72 -44.82 13.18
N MET A 3 -19.98 -44.08 14.27
CA MET A 3 -19.38 -42.77 14.52
C MET A 3 -17.84 -42.80 14.61
N VAL A 4 -17.27 -43.78 15.31
CA VAL A 4 -15.82 -43.94 15.45
C VAL A 4 -15.17 -44.33 14.12
N SER A 5 -15.83 -45.18 13.32
CA SER A 5 -15.39 -45.51 11.96
C SER A 5 -15.35 -44.29 11.05
N ASN A 6 -16.33 -43.39 11.15
CA ASN A 6 -16.39 -42.19 10.31
C ASN A 6 -15.32 -41.17 10.72
N TYR A 7 -15.05 -41.03 12.02
CA TYR A 7 -13.96 -40.19 12.53
C TYR A 7 -12.58 -40.70 12.09
N LEU A 8 -12.34 -42.01 12.19
CA LEU A 8 -11.08 -42.61 11.74
C LEU A 8 -10.90 -42.48 10.22
N ARG A 9 -11.99 -42.58 9.44
CA ARG A 9 -11.94 -42.31 7.99
C ARG A 9 -11.64 -40.85 7.69
N GLN A 10 -12.26 -39.89 8.37
CA GLN A 10 -11.96 -38.46 8.18
C GLN A 10 -10.52 -38.12 8.55
N ALA A 11 -10.03 -38.64 9.69
CA ALA A 11 -8.65 -38.45 10.10
C ALA A 11 -7.67 -39.04 9.06
N ALA A 12 -7.91 -40.26 8.58
CA ALA A 12 -7.08 -40.90 7.56
C ALA A 12 -7.12 -40.14 6.21
N THR A 13 -8.26 -39.56 5.83
CA THR A 13 -8.39 -38.72 4.63
C THR A 13 -7.61 -37.42 4.78
N LEU A 14 -7.67 -36.75 5.94
CA LEU A 14 -6.90 -35.54 6.21
C LEU A 14 -5.39 -35.81 6.24
N THR A 15 -4.96 -36.94 6.82
CA THR A 15 -3.55 -37.34 6.80
C THR A 15 -3.07 -37.65 5.39
N ARG A 16 -3.90 -38.28 4.54
CA ARG A 16 -3.59 -38.53 3.13
C ARG A 16 -3.53 -37.24 2.30
N ILE A 17 -4.42 -36.29 2.54
CA ILE A 17 -4.40 -34.98 1.87
C ILE A 17 -3.12 -34.23 2.27
N ASN A 18 -2.78 -34.19 3.56
CA ASN A 18 -1.56 -33.52 4.02
C ASN A 18 -0.29 -34.21 3.50
N ALA A 19 -0.26 -35.55 3.47
CA ALA A 19 0.85 -36.29 2.89
C ALA A 19 0.99 -36.08 1.37
N ALA A 20 -0.13 -36.00 0.63
CA ALA A 20 -0.13 -35.70 -0.80
C ALA A 20 0.28 -34.24 -1.10
N VAL A 21 -0.11 -33.29 -0.24
CA VAL A 21 0.34 -31.89 -0.32
C VAL A 21 1.83 -31.77 -0.01
N VAL A 22 2.34 -32.57 0.93
CA VAL A 22 3.77 -32.63 1.27
C VAL A 22 4.58 -33.35 0.18
N SER A 23 4.07 -34.43 -0.43
CA SER A 23 4.79 -35.13 -1.50
C SER A 23 4.79 -34.36 -2.83
N ASN A 24 3.75 -33.58 -3.11
CA ASN A 24 3.62 -32.85 -4.37
C ASN A 24 4.26 -31.45 -4.36
N ASN A 25 4.75 -30.98 -3.21
CA ASN A 25 5.40 -29.66 -3.07
C ASN A 25 6.86 -29.71 -2.59
N VAL A 26 7.47 -30.90 -2.49
CA VAL A 26 8.93 -31.04 -2.33
C VAL A 26 9.55 -31.47 -3.67
N THR A 27 9.20 -30.76 -4.72
CA THR A 27 10.13 -30.50 -5.82
C THR A 27 10.41 -29.01 -5.74
N ALA A 28 11.69 -28.69 -5.56
CA ALA A 28 12.28 -27.36 -5.51
C ALA A 28 11.31 -26.27 -5.97
N VAL A 29 11.06 -25.30 -5.08
CA VAL A 29 10.76 -23.93 -5.51
C VAL A 29 11.99 -23.49 -6.31
N SER A 30 12.02 -23.91 -7.57
CA SER A 30 12.75 -23.29 -8.64
C SER A 30 12.46 -21.82 -8.47
N ARG A 31 13.50 -21.03 -8.21
CA ARG A 31 13.44 -19.58 -8.35
C ARG A 31 12.87 -19.34 -9.75
N GLY A 32 11.56 -19.16 -9.83
CA GLY A 32 10.90 -18.67 -11.01
C GLY A 32 11.66 -17.40 -11.37
N ASN A 33 12.19 -17.39 -12.58
CA ASN A 33 12.98 -16.29 -13.10
C ASN A 33 12.27 -14.98 -12.73
N PRO A 34 12.92 -14.00 -12.07
CA PRO A 34 12.28 -12.73 -11.69
C PRO A 34 11.76 -11.94 -12.91
N THR A 35 12.05 -12.44 -14.12
CA THR A 35 11.57 -11.99 -15.41
C THR A 35 10.04 -11.91 -15.54
N ILE A 36 9.23 -12.67 -14.79
CA ILE A 36 7.76 -12.55 -14.92
C ILE A 36 7.21 -11.28 -14.23
N LEU A 37 7.83 -10.81 -13.13
CA LEU A 37 7.49 -9.49 -12.56
C LEU A 37 8.05 -8.32 -13.40
N SER A 38 9.02 -8.57 -14.29
CA SER A 38 9.58 -7.54 -15.17
C SER A 38 8.84 -7.38 -16.51
N GLN A 39 7.77 -8.14 -16.75
CA GLN A 39 7.02 -8.12 -18.02
C GLN A 39 5.89 -7.09 -18.07
N PHE A 40 5.64 -6.36 -16.98
CA PHE A 40 4.82 -5.16 -17.13
C PHE A 40 5.59 -4.18 -18.00
N PRO A 41 5.05 -3.74 -19.15
CA PRO A 41 5.68 -2.69 -19.90
C PRO A 41 5.85 -1.53 -18.93
N THR A 42 7.10 -1.13 -18.66
CA THR A 42 7.38 0.12 -17.97
C THR A 42 6.90 1.21 -18.92
N LYS A 43 5.60 1.49 -18.89
CA LYS A 43 5.03 2.64 -19.56
C LYS A 43 5.80 3.79 -18.95
N LYS A 44 6.74 4.37 -19.71
CA LYS A 44 7.36 5.66 -19.39
C LYS A 44 6.20 6.63 -19.38
N SER A 45 5.54 6.71 -18.25
CA SER A 45 4.49 7.67 -18.04
C SER A 45 5.21 8.99 -18.08
N THR A 46 4.90 9.79 -19.08
CA THR A 46 5.31 11.19 -19.23
C THR A 46 4.61 12.00 -18.14
N PHE A 47 4.85 11.65 -16.88
CA PHE A 47 4.34 12.40 -15.77
C PHE A 47 5.11 13.71 -15.72
N LYS A 48 4.36 14.80 -15.62
CA LYS A 48 4.90 16.12 -15.41
C LYS A 48 5.72 16.12 -14.11
N ILE A 49 6.98 16.51 -14.21
CA ILE A 49 7.84 16.79 -13.05
C ILE A 49 7.52 18.21 -12.59
N TYR A 50 7.22 18.37 -11.31
CA TYR A 50 6.93 19.66 -10.70
C TYR A 50 8.20 20.39 -10.33
N ASN A 51 9.15 19.70 -9.72
CA ASN A 51 10.37 20.35 -9.30
C ASN A 51 11.36 20.44 -10.46
N LYS A 52 11.44 21.60 -11.11
CA LYS A 52 12.43 21.87 -12.18
C LYS A 52 13.86 22.12 -11.65
N LYS A 53 14.00 22.48 -10.38
CA LYS A 53 15.29 22.77 -9.72
C LYS A 53 15.58 21.73 -8.64
N TRP A 54 15.45 20.46 -9.00
CA TRP A 54 15.74 19.37 -8.08
C TRP A 54 17.24 19.28 -7.79
N LYS A 55 17.57 18.90 -6.56
CA LYS A 55 18.95 18.56 -6.15
C LYS A 55 19.14 17.05 -6.26
N LYS A 56 20.36 16.65 -6.66
CA LYS A 56 20.71 15.24 -6.78
C LYS A 56 20.59 14.55 -5.42
N ASP A 57 19.98 13.36 -5.42
CA ASP A 57 19.84 12.47 -4.26
C ASP A 57 19.07 13.08 -3.08
N ILE A 58 18.20 14.05 -3.36
CA ILE A 58 17.17 14.51 -2.43
C ILE A 58 15.81 14.00 -2.90
N VAL A 59 15.09 13.33 -2.00
CA VAL A 59 13.75 12.81 -2.28
C VAL A 59 12.72 13.92 -2.07
N TYR A 60 12.02 14.33 -3.12
CA TYR A 60 10.89 15.24 -2.98
C TYR A 60 9.61 14.44 -2.80
N LEU A 61 9.11 14.35 -1.57
CA LEU A 61 7.92 13.59 -1.22
C LEU A 61 6.68 14.49 -1.32
N TYR A 62 5.77 14.14 -2.23
CA TYR A 62 4.50 14.80 -2.38
C TYR A 62 3.42 14.02 -1.63
N GLN A 63 2.75 14.71 -0.71
CA GLN A 63 1.76 14.11 0.17
C GLN A 63 0.66 15.11 0.56
N PHE A 64 -0.38 14.60 1.21
CA PHE A 64 -1.41 15.44 1.82
C PHE A 64 -0.82 16.35 2.90
N ASN A 65 -1.48 17.47 3.14
CA ASN A 65 -1.14 18.34 4.23
C ASN A 65 -1.26 17.67 5.59
N ARG A 66 -0.38 18.09 6.50
CA ARG A 66 -0.48 17.71 7.90
C ARG A 66 -1.75 18.30 8.48
N ALA A 67 -2.48 17.48 9.23
CA ALA A 67 -3.55 17.95 10.08
C ALA A 67 -2.95 18.33 11.45
N SER A 68 -3.70 19.11 12.25
CA SER A 68 -3.29 19.42 13.63
C SER A 68 -3.16 18.17 14.50
N SER A 69 -3.98 17.15 14.23
CA SER A 69 -4.06 15.92 15.01
C SER A 69 -3.28 14.73 14.41
N SER A 70 -2.80 14.82 13.17
CA SER A 70 -2.09 13.72 12.51
C SER A 70 -1.04 14.20 11.51
N PRO A 71 0.14 13.54 11.44
CA PRO A 71 1.16 13.81 10.45
C PRO A 71 0.65 13.71 9.00
N ASN A 72 -0.24 12.77 8.70
CA ASN A 72 -0.89 12.65 7.40
C ASN A 72 -2.24 11.92 7.53
N ILE A 73 -3.16 12.22 6.62
CA ILE A 73 -4.48 11.60 6.57
C ILE A 73 -4.48 10.25 5.85
N SER A 74 -3.51 10.05 4.94
CA SER A 74 -3.34 8.80 4.23
C SER A 74 -2.33 7.92 4.94
N PRO A 75 -2.67 6.66 5.27
CA PRO A 75 -1.73 5.73 5.90
C PRO A 75 -0.52 5.45 5.00
N PHE A 76 -0.69 5.47 3.67
CA PHE A 76 0.40 5.23 2.72
C PHE A 76 1.41 6.39 2.69
N CYS A 77 0.93 7.64 2.77
CA CYS A 77 1.81 8.80 2.88
C CYS A 77 2.58 8.75 4.20
N PHE A 78 1.88 8.41 5.30
CA PHE A 78 2.50 8.30 6.61
C PHE A 78 3.55 7.18 6.67
N LYS A 79 3.26 6.01 6.08
CA LYS A 79 4.20 4.88 5.92
C LYS A 79 5.49 5.34 5.24
N LEU A 80 5.36 5.98 4.08
CA LEU A 80 6.52 6.38 3.29
C LEU A 80 7.34 7.47 4.00
N GLU A 81 6.70 8.48 4.59
CA GLU A 81 7.39 9.52 5.36
C GLU A 81 8.17 8.91 6.54
N THR A 82 7.56 7.96 7.24
CA THR A 82 8.19 7.27 8.38
C THR A 82 9.38 6.44 7.92
N TRP A 83 9.24 5.70 6.82
CA TRP A 83 10.31 4.89 6.27
C TRP A 83 11.50 5.72 5.79
N LEU A 84 11.26 6.87 5.13
CA LEU A 84 12.32 7.80 4.73
C LEU A 84 13.10 8.33 5.94
N ARG A 85 12.40 8.64 7.04
CA ARG A 85 13.02 9.09 8.28
C ARG A 85 13.83 7.99 8.96
N ALA A 86 13.30 6.78 9.01
CA ALA A 86 13.98 5.64 9.62
C ALA A 86 15.30 5.28 8.91
N ASN A 87 15.38 5.51 7.60
CA ASN A 87 16.58 5.29 6.79
C ASN A 87 17.48 6.54 6.66
N GLU A 88 17.19 7.60 7.43
CA GLU A 88 17.95 8.87 7.43
C GLU A 88 18.12 9.50 6.03
N LEU A 89 17.15 9.24 5.13
CA LEU A 89 17.20 9.74 3.77
C LEU A 89 16.83 11.23 3.73
N LYS A 90 17.67 12.01 3.03
CA LYS A 90 17.41 13.43 2.79
C LYS A 90 16.15 13.59 1.94
N HIS A 91 15.10 14.10 2.57
CA HIS A 91 13.82 14.32 1.89
C HIS A 91 13.23 15.69 2.19
N GLU A 92 12.54 16.25 1.20
CA GLU A 92 11.76 17.47 1.33
C GLU A 92 10.28 17.15 1.16
N LEU A 93 9.47 17.58 2.14
CA LEU A 93 8.03 17.42 2.08
C LEU A 93 7.43 18.53 1.23
N ARG A 94 6.71 18.13 0.19
CA ARG A 94 5.93 19.00 -0.67
C ARG A 94 4.46 18.75 -0.41
N SER A 95 3.89 19.65 0.39
CA SER A 95 2.46 19.73 0.62
C SER A 95 1.78 20.20 -0.65
N TYR A 96 1.05 19.30 -1.31
CA TYR A 96 0.46 19.59 -2.61
C TYR A 96 -1.04 19.86 -2.46
N TRP A 97 -1.42 21.13 -2.33
CA TRP A 97 -2.81 21.58 -2.42
C TRP A 97 -3.26 21.91 -3.85
N ASN A 98 -2.34 21.98 -4.82
CA ASN A 98 -2.69 22.23 -6.23
C ASN A 98 -3.02 20.92 -6.97
N PHE A 99 -3.80 20.07 -6.31
CA PHE A 99 -4.22 18.76 -6.81
C PHE A 99 -4.75 18.87 -8.25
N GLN A 100 -4.00 18.33 -9.19
CA GLN A 100 -4.48 18.19 -10.56
C GLN A 100 -5.25 16.86 -10.64
N PRO A 101 -6.54 16.84 -11.05
CA PRO A 101 -7.38 15.62 -11.02
C PRO A 101 -6.85 14.40 -11.79
N TRP A 102 -5.88 14.59 -12.68
CA TRP A 102 -5.22 13.52 -13.43
C TRP A 102 -4.02 12.89 -12.71
N GLU A 103 -3.58 13.46 -11.59
CA GLU A 103 -2.60 12.84 -10.72
C GLU A 103 -3.27 11.80 -9.85
N ARG A 104 -3.16 10.57 -10.29
CA ARG A 104 -4.11 9.53 -9.88
C ARG A 104 -4.00 9.15 -8.40
N TYR A 105 -2.82 9.18 -7.78
CA TYR A 105 -2.61 8.62 -6.42
C TYR A 105 -1.46 9.27 -5.64
N PHE A 106 -1.67 9.46 -4.32
CA PHE A 106 -0.64 9.77 -3.32
C PHE A 106 -0.35 8.54 -2.46
N PRO A 107 0.87 8.37 -1.94
CA PRO A 107 2.03 9.25 -2.11
C PRO A 107 2.72 9.09 -3.48
N PHE A 108 3.44 10.13 -3.89
CA PHE A 108 4.39 10.05 -4.99
C PHE A 108 5.67 10.83 -4.65
N ILE A 109 6.78 10.45 -5.27
CA ILE A 109 8.06 11.14 -5.10
C ILE A 109 8.60 11.63 -6.43
N GLU A 110 9.45 12.64 -6.35
CA GLU A 110 10.38 13.00 -7.42
C GLU A 110 11.81 12.81 -6.91
N LEU A 111 12.62 12.06 -7.66
CA LEU A 111 14.02 11.82 -7.38
C LEU A 111 14.80 11.93 -8.69
N ASN A 112 15.85 12.77 -8.70
CA ASN A 112 16.75 12.92 -9.85
C ASN A 112 16.03 13.22 -11.18
N GLY A 113 14.92 13.95 -11.14
CA GLY A 113 14.12 14.27 -12.31
C GLY A 113 13.20 13.15 -12.78
N GLU A 114 13.06 12.06 -12.04
CA GLU A 114 12.07 11.01 -12.30
C GLU A 114 10.96 11.02 -11.26
N LYS A 115 9.74 10.70 -11.71
CA LYS A 115 8.57 10.61 -10.84
C LYS A 115 8.18 9.17 -10.61
N PHE A 116 7.97 8.82 -9.34
CA PHE A 116 7.50 7.50 -8.93
C PHE A 116 6.24 7.61 -8.08
N SER A 117 5.32 6.68 -8.30
CA SER A 117 4.06 6.55 -7.55
C SER A 117 3.97 5.13 -6.99
N ASP A 118 3.07 4.94 -6.03
CA ASP A 118 2.91 3.71 -5.22
C ASP A 118 3.98 3.58 -4.11
N SER A 119 3.55 3.54 -2.84
CA SER A 119 4.45 3.54 -1.69
C SER A 119 5.40 2.36 -1.68
N GLN A 120 4.95 1.16 -2.07
CA GLN A 120 5.78 -0.05 -2.08
C GLN A 120 6.85 0.03 -3.17
N LEU A 121 6.43 0.38 -4.39
CA LEU A 121 7.34 0.54 -5.52
C LEU A 121 8.36 1.66 -5.28
N ILE A 122 7.95 2.74 -4.62
CA ILE A 122 8.85 3.83 -4.21
C ILE A 122 9.91 3.30 -3.25
N MET A 123 9.51 2.60 -2.19
CA MET A 123 10.45 2.04 -1.20
C MET A 123 11.46 1.09 -1.87
N GLU A 124 11.01 0.16 -2.71
CA GLU A 124 11.90 -0.77 -3.42
C GLU A 124 12.91 -0.05 -4.33
N ARG A 125 12.49 1.02 -5.00
CA ARG A 125 13.38 1.83 -5.85
C ARG A 125 14.40 2.61 -5.03
N LEU A 126 13.96 3.19 -3.92
CA LEU A 126 14.85 3.94 -3.02
C LEU A 126 15.87 3.02 -2.36
N GLN A 127 15.46 1.81 -1.93
CA GLN A 127 16.39 0.80 -1.42
C GLN A 127 17.47 0.48 -2.44
N LYS A 128 17.09 0.22 -3.70
CA LYS A 128 18.05 -0.04 -4.79
C LYS A 128 18.93 1.17 -5.10
N HIS A 129 18.37 2.38 -5.14
CA HIS A 129 19.11 3.60 -5.50
C HIS A 129 20.14 4.00 -4.45
N PHE A 130 19.79 3.88 -3.16
CA PHE A 130 20.66 4.23 -2.04
C PHE A 130 21.44 3.03 -1.48
N ASN A 131 21.33 1.86 -2.11
CA ASN A 131 21.96 0.61 -1.69
C ASN A 131 21.68 0.27 -0.20
N LEU A 132 20.43 0.44 0.20
CA LEU A 132 19.96 0.11 1.55
C LEU A 132 19.71 -1.40 1.61
N ASN A 133 20.51 -2.09 2.41
CA ASN A 133 20.35 -3.52 2.66
C ASN A 133 20.03 -3.73 4.13
N ASP A 134 18.86 -4.30 4.39
CA ASP A 134 18.36 -4.56 5.75
C ASP A 134 18.92 -5.88 6.34
N GLU A 135 19.87 -6.54 5.65
CA GLU A 135 20.49 -7.84 6.01
C GLU A 135 19.49 -8.91 6.52
N LEU A 136 18.28 -8.93 5.94
CA LEU A 136 17.20 -9.83 6.35
C LEU A 136 17.36 -11.25 5.76
N MET A 137 16.99 -12.26 6.55
CA MET A 137 16.86 -13.63 6.06
C MET A 137 15.61 -13.78 5.18
N ASP A 138 15.62 -14.73 4.23
CA ASP A 138 14.47 -15.00 3.35
C ASP A 138 13.16 -15.23 4.12
N ALA A 139 13.23 -15.85 5.31
CA ALA A 139 12.06 -16.04 6.17
C ALA A 139 11.51 -14.72 6.73
N ASP A 140 12.38 -13.80 7.15
CA ASP A 140 11.98 -12.49 7.68
C ASP A 140 11.32 -11.63 6.60
N ILE A 141 11.85 -11.70 5.37
CA ILE A 141 11.23 -11.06 4.19
C ILE A 141 9.83 -11.64 3.95
N GLY A 142 9.66 -12.95 4.10
CA GLY A 142 8.37 -13.63 3.99
C GLY A 142 7.36 -13.15 5.04
N VAL A 143 7.79 -13.06 6.30
CA VAL A 143 6.97 -12.55 7.41
C VAL A 143 6.61 -11.08 7.20
N ALA A 144 7.57 -10.24 6.82
CA ALA A 144 7.33 -8.82 6.55
C ALA A 144 6.29 -8.62 5.43
N ARG A 145 6.40 -9.39 4.34
CA ARG A 145 5.41 -9.36 3.24
C ARG A 145 4.02 -9.80 3.68
N ALA A 146 3.93 -10.83 4.53
CA ALA A 146 2.66 -11.28 5.07
C ALA A 146 2.01 -10.19 5.93
N ILE A 147 2.78 -9.52 6.79
CA ILE A 147 2.32 -8.41 7.62
C ILE A 147 1.85 -7.24 6.76
N ASP A 148 2.64 -6.82 5.77
CA ASP A 148 2.28 -5.74 4.84
C ASP A 148 0.96 -6.05 4.12
N GLN A 149 0.78 -7.28 3.65
CA GLN A 149 -0.45 -7.72 2.98
C GLN A 149 -1.66 -7.69 3.92
N MET A 150 -1.51 -8.16 5.16
CA MET A 150 -2.57 -8.14 6.17
C MET A 150 -2.98 -6.70 6.51
N ILE A 151 -2.02 -5.81 6.72
CA ILE A 151 -2.28 -4.42 7.09
C ILE A 151 -2.87 -3.67 5.89
N GLU A 152 -2.15 -3.61 4.77
CA GLU A 152 -2.48 -2.72 3.67
C GLU A 152 -3.70 -3.18 2.86
N ARG A 153 -3.93 -4.49 2.71
CA ARG A 153 -5.11 -4.97 1.96
C ARG A 153 -6.31 -5.26 2.83
N ASN A 154 -6.12 -5.86 4.01
CA ASN A 154 -7.25 -6.33 4.80
C ASN A 154 -7.74 -5.29 5.80
N THR A 155 -6.83 -4.56 6.47
CA THR A 155 -7.24 -3.55 7.47
C THR A 155 -7.54 -2.17 6.87
N HIS A 156 -7.04 -1.88 5.67
CA HIS A 156 -7.27 -0.57 5.04
C HIS A 156 -8.77 -0.27 4.83
N TYR A 157 -9.56 -1.25 4.39
CA TYR A 157 -11.00 -1.06 4.24
C TYR A 157 -11.73 -0.79 5.56
N LEU A 158 -11.27 -1.42 6.65
CA LEU A 158 -11.82 -1.16 7.98
C LEU A 158 -11.51 0.27 8.43
N LEU A 159 -10.29 0.77 8.16
CA LEU A 159 -9.95 2.16 8.42
C LEU A 159 -10.83 3.13 7.62
N LEU A 160 -11.06 2.85 6.33
CA LEU A 160 -11.96 3.67 5.50
C LEU A 160 -13.39 3.65 6.03
N TYR A 161 -13.87 2.50 6.48
CA TYR A 161 -15.19 2.38 7.11
C TYR A 161 -15.28 3.23 8.38
N PHE A 162 -14.31 3.10 9.30
CA PHE A 162 -14.26 3.90 10.53
C PHE A 162 -14.26 5.41 10.25
N ILE A 163 -13.50 5.86 9.25
CA ILE A 163 -13.38 7.27 8.89
C ILE A 163 -14.65 7.78 8.18
N PHE A 164 -15.14 7.07 7.16
CA PHE A 164 -16.18 7.58 6.26
C PHE A 164 -17.61 7.18 6.62
N VAL A 165 -17.80 6.13 7.41
CA VAL A 165 -19.12 5.70 7.87
C VAL A 165 -19.34 6.17 9.30
N GLU A 166 -18.44 5.82 10.23
CA GLU A 166 -18.66 6.11 11.65
C GLU A 166 -18.29 7.53 12.07
N ASN A 167 -17.18 8.08 11.54
CA ASN A 167 -16.62 9.35 12.01
C ASN A 167 -16.56 10.45 10.94
N LEU A 168 -17.40 10.36 9.91
CA LEU A 168 -17.36 11.27 8.76
C LEU A 168 -17.51 12.74 9.18
N SER A 169 -18.43 13.05 10.10
CA SER A 169 -18.68 14.41 10.57
C SER A 169 -17.43 15.04 11.20
N LYS A 170 -16.75 14.32 12.09
CA LYS A 170 -15.49 14.74 12.73
C LYS A 170 -14.37 14.88 11.71
N PHE A 171 -14.27 13.93 10.78
CA PHE A 171 -13.28 13.96 9.71
C PHE A 171 -13.45 15.20 8.81
N VAL A 172 -14.69 15.50 8.43
CA VAL A 172 -15.03 16.66 7.60
C VAL A 172 -14.80 17.97 8.36
N GLN A 173 -15.01 18.01 9.67
CA GLN A 173 -14.67 19.19 10.50
C GLN A 173 -13.16 19.45 10.55
N GLY A 174 -12.35 18.39 10.65
CA GLY A 174 -10.88 18.51 10.64
C GLY A 174 -10.28 18.85 9.28
N MET A 175 -11.05 18.73 8.19
CA MET A 175 -10.62 19.17 6.86
C MET A 175 -10.89 20.66 6.65
N GLU A 176 -9.82 21.42 6.36
CA GLU A 176 -9.92 22.81 5.94
C GLU A 176 -10.88 22.96 4.74
N PRO A 177 -11.73 24.02 4.75
CA PRO A 177 -12.64 24.30 3.65
C PRO A 177 -11.83 24.64 2.39
N SER A 178 -11.73 23.66 1.49
CA SER A 178 -10.99 23.77 0.24
C SER A 178 -11.79 23.15 -0.91
N LEU A 179 -11.46 23.53 -2.14
CA LEU A 179 -12.01 22.86 -3.34
C LEU A 179 -11.71 21.35 -3.35
N ILE A 180 -10.62 20.95 -2.69
CA ILE A 180 -10.23 19.56 -2.46
C ILE A 180 -11.20 18.85 -1.52
N LYS A 181 -11.70 19.50 -0.47
CA LYS A 181 -12.76 18.93 0.37
C LYS A 181 -13.98 18.56 -0.46
N ARG A 182 -14.43 19.46 -1.36
CA ARG A 182 -15.56 19.19 -2.27
C ARG A 182 -15.27 18.07 -3.28
N TRP A 183 -14.09 18.07 -3.90
CA TRP A 183 -13.70 17.03 -4.85
C TRP A 183 -13.53 15.67 -4.16
N PHE A 184 -12.85 15.61 -3.02
CA PHE A 184 -12.64 14.39 -2.25
C PHE A 184 -13.97 13.79 -1.80
N MET A 185 -14.86 14.60 -1.21
CA MET A 185 -16.22 14.16 -0.89
C MET A 185 -16.94 13.55 -2.10
N ARG A 186 -16.75 14.13 -3.29
CA ARG A 186 -17.41 13.68 -4.52
C ARG A 186 -16.79 12.46 -5.18
N CYS A 187 -15.47 12.32 -5.14
CA CYS A 187 -14.74 11.29 -5.87
C CYS A 187 -14.42 10.05 -5.05
N THR A 188 -14.33 10.17 -3.72
CA THR A 188 -13.99 9.04 -2.85
C THR A 188 -15.15 8.68 -1.92
N ILE A 189 -15.70 9.66 -1.22
CA ILE A 189 -16.68 9.40 -0.15
C ILE A 189 -18.07 9.03 -0.70
N TYR A 190 -18.66 9.83 -1.60
CA TYR A 190 -19.97 9.50 -2.18
C TYR A 190 -20.03 8.14 -2.90
N PRO A 191 -19.07 7.76 -3.77
CA PRO A 191 -19.11 6.44 -4.40
C PRO A 191 -18.88 5.30 -3.40
N PHE A 192 -18.10 5.52 -2.33
CA PHE A 192 -17.93 4.53 -1.27
C PHE A 192 -19.21 4.34 -0.46
N LEU A 193 -19.83 5.43 0.01
CA LEU A 193 -21.09 5.40 0.75
C LEU A 193 -22.21 4.78 -0.08
N GLY A 194 -22.29 5.09 -1.37
CA GLY A 194 -23.26 4.47 -2.29
C GLY A 194 -23.09 2.94 -2.36
N LYS A 195 -21.85 2.43 -2.42
CA LYS A 195 -21.57 0.99 -2.40
C LYS A 195 -21.91 0.34 -1.07
N VAL A 196 -21.63 1.00 0.05
CA VAL A 196 -21.98 0.50 1.39
C VAL A 196 -23.50 0.42 1.56
N ALA A 197 -24.23 1.45 1.17
CA ALA A 197 -25.70 1.48 1.25
C ALA A 197 -26.35 0.36 0.42
N LEU A 198 -25.79 0.04 -0.76
CA LEU A 198 -26.23 -1.08 -1.59
C LEU A 198 -26.08 -2.43 -0.88
N ILE A 199 -24.97 -2.64 -0.15
CA ILE A 199 -24.71 -3.90 0.58
C ILE A 199 -25.66 -4.04 1.78
N SER A 200 -25.99 -2.96 2.49
CA SER A 200 -26.91 -3.01 3.64
C SER A 200 -28.38 -3.24 3.26
N LEU A 201 -28.75 -3.11 1.98
CA LEU A 201 -30.11 -3.32 1.45
C LEU A 201 -30.29 -4.69 0.79
N THR A 202 -29.25 -5.54 0.77
CA THR A 202 -29.29 -6.92 0.23
C THR A 202 -29.21 -7.92 1.36
#